data_AF-A0A6M3XXJ5-F1
#
_entry.id   AF-A0A6M3XXJ5-F1
#
_cell.length_a   1.000
_cell.length_b   1.000
_cell.length_c   1.000
_cell.angle_alpha   90.00
_cell.angle_beta   90.00
_cell.angle_gamma   90.00
#
_symmetry.space_group_name_H-M   'P 1'
#
loop_
_entity.id
_entity.type
_entity.pdbx_description
1 polymer ?
#
loop_
_entity_poly.entity_id
_entity_poly.type
_entity_poly.pdbx_seq_one_letter_code
_entity_poly.pdbx_strand_id
1 'polypeptide(L)'
;MPTWLDDNTIVGELSNDDFIKQVMESMSERVEKEGKEGNYGNDGLLTVYQENKQHAGVSYKLIVLRYFAVTRLPRGHFQLQLGRGMNKVGKHVVVEHDWPSLSYELKELLGLSEFLYHDSLHSGQEDWTLRQQWEKMDNWAIADCERVSSLVSEFDEKVKVLRQDILSFIGACKQRPKAER
;
A
#
# COMPACT_ATOMS: atom_id res chain seq x y z
N MET A 1 -1.44 1.64 -16.27
CA MET A 1 -2.59 2.56 -16.35
C MET A 1 -3.79 1.69 -16.66
N PRO A 2 -4.74 1.58 -15.74
CA PRO A 2 -5.92 0.74 -15.94
C PRO A 2 -6.75 1.27 -17.10
N THR A 3 -7.52 0.38 -17.72
CA THR A 3 -8.53 0.80 -18.70
C THR A 3 -9.78 1.24 -17.95
N TRP A 4 -10.30 2.42 -18.28
CA TRP A 4 -11.44 3.03 -17.58
C TRP A 4 -12.73 2.85 -18.38
N LEU A 5 -13.83 2.52 -17.68
CA LEU A 5 -15.18 2.59 -18.25
C LEU A 5 -15.74 4.00 -18.14
N ASP A 6 -15.53 4.64 -16.99
CA ASP A 6 -15.86 6.03 -16.68
C ASP A 6 -14.86 6.58 -15.64
N ASP A 7 -15.12 7.73 -15.02
CA ASP A 7 -14.22 8.33 -14.03
C ASP A 7 -14.21 7.59 -12.67
N ASN A 8 -15.17 6.70 -12.43
CA ASN A 8 -15.41 6.01 -11.17
C ASN A 8 -15.38 4.47 -11.28
N THR A 9 -15.12 3.93 -12.46
CA THR A 9 -15.18 2.48 -12.73
C THR A 9 -14.02 2.03 -13.61
N ILE A 10 -13.29 1.02 -13.13
CA ILE A 10 -12.18 0.39 -13.85
C ILE A 10 -12.69 -0.86 -14.59
N VAL A 11 -12.20 -1.09 -15.81
CA VAL A 11 -12.43 -2.35 -16.53
C VAL A 11 -11.81 -3.51 -15.74
N GLY A 12 -12.62 -4.49 -15.38
CA GLY A 12 -12.20 -5.64 -14.57
C GLY A 12 -12.36 -5.41 -13.06
N GLU A 13 -12.88 -4.27 -12.63
CA GLU A 13 -13.39 -4.10 -11.27
C GLU A 13 -14.53 -5.11 -11.00
N LEU A 14 -14.59 -5.61 -9.77
CA LEU A 14 -15.66 -6.46 -9.29
C LEU A 14 -17.03 -5.84 -9.59
N SER A 15 -17.91 -6.62 -10.21
CA SER A 15 -19.26 -6.16 -10.54
C SER A 15 -20.05 -5.82 -9.27
N ASN A 16 -21.10 -5.00 -9.39
CA ASN A 16 -21.93 -4.66 -8.25
C ASN A 16 -22.63 -5.90 -7.65
N ASP A 17 -23.05 -6.85 -8.49
CA ASP A 17 -23.73 -8.06 -8.05
C ASP A 17 -22.76 -9.00 -7.32
N ASP A 18 -21.54 -9.16 -7.85
CA ASP A 18 -20.50 -9.96 -7.19
C ASP A 18 -20.04 -9.31 -5.88
N PHE A 19 -19.93 -7.99 -5.85
CA PHE A 19 -19.65 -7.23 -4.62
C PHE A 19 -20.71 -7.50 -3.56
N ILE A 20 -21.99 -7.37 -3.90
CA ILE A 20 -23.10 -7.64 -2.97
C ILE A 20 -23.01 -9.07 -2.46
N LYS A 21 -22.79 -10.04 -3.36
CA LYS A 21 -22.66 -11.45 -3.02
C LYS A 21 -21.52 -11.69 -2.03
N GLN A 22 -20.32 -11.19 -2.30
CA GLN A 22 -19.16 -11.36 -1.42
C GLN A 22 -19.36 -10.72 -0.05
N VAL A 23 -19.98 -9.53 0.01
CA VAL A 23 -20.29 -8.89 1.30
C VAL A 23 -21.28 -9.73 2.10
N MET A 24 -22.33 -10.26 1.48
CA MET A 24 -23.30 -11.12 2.18
C MET A 24 -22.67 -12.43 2.67
N GLU A 25 -21.80 -13.06 1.88
CA GLU A 25 -21.06 -14.27 2.26
C GLU A 25 -20.13 -13.98 3.44
N SER A 26 -19.28 -12.96 3.34
CA SER A 26 -18.36 -12.54 4.41
C SER A 26 -19.08 -12.20 5.72
N MET A 27 -20.19 -11.47 5.65
CA MET A 27 -20.97 -11.13 6.84
C MET A 27 -21.62 -12.36 7.48
N SER A 28 -22.10 -13.31 6.67
CA SER A 28 -22.69 -14.55 7.18
C SER A 28 -21.66 -15.37 7.95
N GLU A 29 -20.46 -15.58 7.37
CA GLU A 29 -19.35 -16.29 8.03
C GLU A 29 -18.91 -15.61 9.32
N ARG A 30 -18.80 -14.27 9.31
CA ARG A 30 -18.42 -13.49 10.48
C ARG A 30 -19.45 -13.61 11.60
N VAL A 31 -20.73 -13.64 11.25
CA VAL A 31 -21.82 -13.80 12.23
C VAL A 31 -21.83 -15.19 12.85
N GLU A 32 -21.55 -16.22 12.07
CA GLU A 32 -21.34 -17.57 12.60
C GLU A 32 -20.13 -17.64 13.54
N LYS A 33 -19.04 -16.95 13.19
CA LYS A 33 -17.77 -17.00 13.92
C LYS A 33 -17.77 -16.20 15.22
N GLU A 34 -18.14 -14.92 15.19
CA GLU A 34 -18.04 -14.02 16.35
C GLU A 34 -19.35 -14.00 17.19
N GLY A 35 -20.31 -14.90 16.87
CA GLY A 35 -21.72 -14.84 17.30
C GLY A 35 -21.91 -15.12 18.79
N LYS A 36 -20.77 -15.33 19.46
CA LYS A 36 -20.61 -15.62 20.87
C LYS A 36 -20.26 -14.37 21.69
N GLU A 37 -19.85 -13.25 21.08
CA GLU A 37 -19.24 -12.12 21.80
C GLU A 37 -19.87 -10.74 21.58
N GLY A 38 -20.94 -10.63 20.78
CA GLY A 38 -21.85 -9.46 20.84
C GLY A 38 -21.33 -8.11 20.32
N ASN A 39 -20.08 -8.01 19.85
CA ASN A 39 -19.48 -6.77 19.34
C ASN A 39 -19.12 -6.89 17.86
N TYR A 40 -20.07 -6.58 16.99
CA TYR A 40 -19.85 -6.57 15.54
C TYR A 40 -19.84 -5.16 14.99
N GLY A 41 -18.78 -4.81 14.25
CA GLY A 41 -18.81 -3.68 13.32
C GLY A 41 -19.77 -3.99 12.18
N ASN A 42 -20.64 -3.03 11.86
CA ASN A 42 -21.65 -3.15 10.81
C ASN A 42 -21.16 -2.63 9.45
N ASP A 43 -19.88 -2.32 9.34
CA ASP A 43 -19.26 -1.72 8.19
C ASP A 43 -17.88 -2.31 7.92
N GLY A 44 -17.40 -2.10 6.70
CA GLY A 44 -16.12 -2.64 6.26
C GLY A 44 -15.75 -2.23 4.84
N LEU A 45 -14.66 -2.83 4.38
CA LEU A 45 -14.04 -2.59 3.08
C LEU A 45 -13.84 -3.93 2.38
N LEU A 46 -14.05 -3.94 1.07
CA LEU A 46 -13.76 -5.09 0.22
C LEU A 46 -12.92 -4.65 -0.96
N THR A 47 -11.87 -5.41 -1.27
CA THR A 47 -11.08 -5.19 -2.48
C THR A 47 -11.91 -5.50 -3.71
N VAL A 48 -12.13 -4.49 -4.54
CA VAL A 48 -12.88 -4.62 -5.80
C VAL A 48 -11.99 -4.59 -7.03
N TYR A 49 -10.77 -4.09 -6.91
CA TYR A 49 -9.77 -4.12 -7.97
C TYR A 49 -8.37 -4.05 -7.38
N GLN A 50 -7.39 -4.66 -8.05
CA GLN A 50 -5.98 -4.53 -7.70
C GLN A 50 -5.10 -4.62 -8.93
N GLU A 51 -4.03 -3.84 -8.98
CA GLU A 51 -3.00 -3.91 -10.01
C GLU A 51 -1.61 -3.95 -9.35
N ASN A 52 -0.80 -4.93 -9.73
CA ASN A 52 0.62 -4.96 -9.35
C ASN A 52 1.39 -4.04 -10.31
N LYS A 53 2.24 -3.19 -9.75
CA LYS A 53 3.07 -2.25 -10.49
C LYS A 53 4.52 -2.36 -10.03
N GLN A 54 5.42 -1.88 -10.88
CA GLN A 54 6.84 -1.80 -10.57
C GLN A 54 7.40 -0.49 -11.10
N HIS A 55 8.16 0.21 -10.26
CA HIS A 55 8.90 1.41 -10.65
C HIS A 55 10.26 1.44 -9.98
N ALA A 56 11.30 1.85 -10.71
CA ALA A 56 12.68 1.90 -10.21
C ALA A 56 13.16 0.62 -9.48
N GLY A 57 12.68 -0.55 -9.92
CA GLY A 57 13.01 -1.85 -9.32
C GLY A 57 12.20 -2.21 -8.06
N VAL A 58 11.36 -1.31 -7.56
CA VAL A 58 10.48 -1.54 -6.42
C VAL A 58 9.08 -1.93 -6.90
N SER A 59 8.56 -3.04 -6.37
CA SER A 59 7.19 -3.50 -6.65
C SER A 59 6.22 -2.97 -5.60
N TYR A 60 5.04 -2.54 -6.07
CA TYR A 60 3.94 -2.07 -5.23
C TYR A 60 2.59 -2.47 -5.83
N LYS A 61 1.53 -2.35 -5.04
CA LYS A 61 0.15 -2.64 -5.43
C LYS A 61 -0.68 -1.37 -5.28
N LEU A 62 -1.51 -1.10 -6.28
CA LEU A 62 -2.64 -0.19 -6.13
C LEU A 62 -3.89 -1.03 -5.95
N ILE A 63 -4.62 -0.78 -4.86
CA ILE A 63 -5.79 -1.55 -4.48
C ILE A 63 -6.97 -0.60 -4.35
N VAL A 64 -8.07 -0.93 -5.02
CA VAL A 64 -9.35 -0.23 -4.87
C VAL A 64 -10.19 -0.95 -3.83
N LEU A 65 -10.48 -0.26 -2.74
CA LEU A 65 -11.32 -0.72 -1.65
C LEU A 65 -12.68 -0.05 -1.76
N ARG A 66 -13.75 -0.85 -1.80
CA ARG A 66 -15.14 -0.37 -1.80
C ARG A 66 -15.74 -0.53 -0.41
N TYR A 67 -16.31 0.56 0.10
CA TYR A 67 -17.00 0.57 1.38
C TYR A 67 -18.34 -0.13 1.32
N PHE A 68 -18.66 -0.86 2.38
CA PHE A 68 -19.99 -1.36 2.64
C PHE A 68 -20.40 -1.06 4.08
N ALA A 69 -21.70 -0.85 4.27
CA ALA A 69 -22.35 -0.89 5.56
C ALA A 69 -23.54 -1.84 5.47
N VAL A 70 -23.79 -2.62 6.51
CA VAL A 70 -24.90 -3.55 6.62
C VAL A 70 -25.73 -3.22 7.85
N THR A 71 -27.03 -3.46 7.76
CA THR A 71 -27.92 -3.46 8.91
C THR A 71 -28.31 -4.89 9.23
N ARG A 72 -28.18 -5.26 10.50
CA ARG A 72 -28.72 -6.52 10.99
C ARG A 72 -30.24 -6.43 11.08
N LEU A 73 -30.90 -7.36 10.43
CA LEU A 73 -32.34 -7.57 10.52
C LEU A 73 -32.66 -8.68 11.53
N PRO A 74 -33.92 -8.79 11.99
CA PRO A 74 -34.36 -9.92 12.80
C PRO A 74 -34.01 -11.26 12.17
N ARG A 75 -33.85 -12.29 13.00
CA ARG A 75 -33.51 -13.68 12.59
C ARG A 75 -32.14 -13.85 11.91
N GLY A 76 -31.22 -12.90 12.11
CA GLY A 76 -29.84 -13.04 11.63
C GLY A 76 -29.66 -12.71 10.15
N HIS A 77 -30.63 -12.05 9.52
CA HIS A 77 -30.48 -11.55 8.16
C HIS A 77 -29.70 -10.23 8.14
N PHE A 78 -29.13 -9.89 6.98
CA PHE A 78 -28.42 -8.63 6.74
C PHE A 78 -29.04 -7.91 5.57
N GLN A 79 -29.06 -6.58 5.66
CA GLN A 79 -29.43 -5.70 4.56
C GLN A 79 -28.25 -4.78 4.27
N LEU A 80 -27.76 -4.82 3.04
CA LEU A 80 -26.74 -3.88 2.58
C LEU A 80 -27.33 -2.48 2.49
N GLN A 81 -26.66 -1.51 3.10
CA GLN A 81 -26.98 -0.09 2.97
C GLN A 81 -26.19 0.49 1.80
N LEU A 82 -26.79 0.41 0.61
CA LEU A 82 -26.25 1.06 -0.58
C LEU A 82 -26.35 2.59 -0.44
N GLY A 83 -25.32 3.32 -0.85
CA GLY A 83 -25.30 4.78 -0.83
C GLY A 83 -24.74 5.42 0.45
N ARG A 84 -24.34 4.62 1.45
CA ARG A 84 -23.38 5.08 2.45
C ARG A 84 -21.97 4.91 1.90
N GLY A 85 -21.14 5.94 2.02
CA GLY A 85 -19.79 5.95 1.48
C GLY A 85 -18.87 6.74 2.37
N MET A 86 -17.59 6.35 2.36
CA MET A 86 -16.52 7.10 3.01
C MET A 86 -16.15 8.38 2.25
N ASN A 87 -16.50 8.44 0.96
CA ASN A 87 -16.41 9.59 0.07
C ASN A 87 -17.57 9.54 -0.95
N LYS A 88 -17.66 10.50 -1.87
CA LYS A 88 -18.78 10.59 -2.84
C LYS A 88 -18.94 9.36 -3.74
N VAL A 89 -17.85 8.61 -3.97
CA VAL A 89 -17.84 7.45 -4.87
C VAL A 89 -17.93 6.12 -4.12
N GLY A 90 -17.83 6.14 -2.79
CA GLY A 90 -17.86 4.96 -1.92
C GLY A 90 -16.67 4.00 -2.10
N LYS A 91 -15.59 4.48 -2.73
CA LYS A 91 -14.37 3.71 -3.06
C LYS A 91 -13.16 4.55 -2.71
N HIS A 92 -12.10 3.93 -2.22
CA HIS A 92 -10.80 4.59 -2.09
C HIS A 92 -9.65 3.71 -2.59
N VAL A 93 -8.55 4.33 -2.95
CA VAL A 93 -7.36 3.68 -3.47
C VAL A 93 -6.29 3.70 -2.39
N VAL A 94 -5.67 2.56 -2.17
CA VAL A 94 -4.51 2.41 -1.27
C VAL A 94 -3.30 1.91 -2.04
N VAL A 95 -2.13 2.35 -1.60
CA VAL A 95 -0.84 1.81 -2.01
C VAL A 95 -0.39 0.81 -0.95
N GLU A 96 -0.08 -0.41 -1.39
CA GLU A 96 0.54 -1.42 -0.53
C GLU A 96 1.81 -1.97 -1.18
N HIS A 97 2.67 -2.59 -0.38
CA HIS A 97 3.91 -3.17 -0.88
C HIS A 97 4.29 -4.43 -0.08
N ASP A 98 4.87 -5.41 -0.76
CA ASP A 98 5.34 -6.67 -0.15
C ASP A 98 6.82 -6.59 0.28
N TRP A 99 7.33 -5.39 0.56
CA TRP A 99 8.75 -5.20 0.85
C TRP A 99 9.10 -5.80 2.22
N PRO A 100 10.21 -6.56 2.36
CA PRO A 100 10.56 -7.21 3.61
C PRO A 100 10.59 -6.20 4.75
N SER A 101 10.16 -6.66 5.92
CA SER A 101 10.09 -5.87 7.14
C SER A 101 11.48 -5.39 7.55
N LEU A 102 11.90 -4.26 6.99
CA LEU A 102 12.92 -3.42 7.62
C LEU A 102 12.40 -3.08 9.02
N SER A 103 13.28 -3.12 10.02
CA SER A 103 12.88 -2.70 11.36
C SER A 103 12.40 -1.24 11.32
N TYR A 104 11.51 -0.89 12.23
CA TYR A 104 10.95 0.46 12.29
C TYR A 104 12.06 1.52 12.41
N GLU A 105 13.09 1.25 13.22
CA GLU A 105 14.23 2.14 13.44
C GLU A 105 15.04 2.35 12.15
N LEU A 106 15.18 1.30 11.33
CA LEU A 106 15.88 1.40 10.06
C LEU A 106 15.05 2.16 9.03
N LYS A 107 13.72 2.00 9.04
CA LYS A 107 12.82 2.82 8.21
C LYS A 107 12.92 4.29 8.62
N GLU A 108 12.85 4.59 9.91
CA GLU A 108 12.96 5.96 10.43
C GLU A 108 14.30 6.60 10.08
N LEU A 109 15.42 5.87 10.28
CA LEU A 109 16.77 6.34 9.92
C LEU A 109 16.91 6.68 8.43
N LEU A 110 16.23 5.93 7.56
CA LEU A 110 16.24 6.13 6.11
C LEU A 110 15.14 7.11 5.64
N GLY A 111 14.33 7.65 6.56
CA GLY A 111 13.16 8.49 6.22
C GLY A 111 12.07 7.73 5.47
N LEU A 112 11.99 6.41 5.61
CA LEU A 112 11.07 5.49 4.93
C LEU A 112 9.90 5.06 5.84
N SER A 113 9.56 5.84 6.88
CA SER A 113 8.48 5.49 7.82
C SER A 113 7.11 5.39 7.14
N GLU A 114 6.82 6.33 6.22
CA GLU A 114 5.59 6.39 5.42
C GLU A 114 5.78 5.82 4.01
N PHE A 115 6.87 5.09 3.77
CA PHE A 115 7.20 4.61 2.43
C PHE A 115 6.14 3.64 1.90
N LEU A 116 5.56 3.96 0.74
CA LEU A 116 4.50 3.19 0.09
C LEU A 116 3.31 2.90 1.01
N TYR A 117 3.06 3.78 1.99
CA TYR A 117 1.90 3.75 2.85
C TYR A 117 1.05 4.98 2.55
N HIS A 118 0.22 4.88 1.51
CA HIS A 118 -0.61 5.98 1.02
C HIS A 118 -2.04 5.50 0.82
N ASP A 119 -3.00 6.37 1.14
CA ASP A 119 -4.40 6.15 0.82
C ASP A 119 -5.06 7.45 0.32
N SER A 120 -6.20 7.31 -0.35
CA SER A 120 -6.98 8.46 -0.82
C SER A 120 -8.09 8.88 0.16
N LEU A 121 -8.05 8.42 1.42
CA LEU A 121 -9.02 8.71 2.46
C LEU A 121 -8.53 9.86 3.35
N HIS A 122 -8.34 11.03 2.74
CA HIS A 122 -7.91 12.23 3.43
C HIS A 122 -8.92 13.37 3.29
N SER A 123 -8.89 14.30 4.27
CA SER A 123 -9.73 15.49 4.19
C SER A 123 -9.37 16.34 2.97
N GLY A 124 -10.39 16.83 2.26
CA GLY A 124 -10.24 17.54 0.99
C GLY A 124 -10.21 16.65 -0.26
N GLN A 125 -10.33 15.32 -0.10
CA GLN A 125 -10.40 14.35 -1.20
C GLN A 125 -11.76 13.66 -1.30
N GLU A 126 -12.76 14.12 -0.54
CA GLU A 126 -14.09 13.51 -0.44
C GLU A 126 -14.85 13.50 -1.78
N ASP A 127 -14.47 14.43 -2.66
CA ASP A 127 -15.09 14.68 -3.96
C ASP A 127 -14.29 14.11 -5.13
N TRP A 128 -13.15 13.46 -4.87
CA TRP A 128 -12.31 12.94 -5.94
C TRP A 128 -12.98 11.76 -6.65
N THR A 129 -12.91 11.77 -7.97
CA THR A 129 -13.27 10.60 -8.78
C THR A 129 -12.28 9.46 -8.52
N LEU A 130 -12.68 8.21 -8.81
CA LEU A 130 -11.76 7.08 -8.65
C LEU A 130 -10.49 7.26 -9.49
N ARG A 131 -10.61 7.85 -10.69
CA ARG A 131 -9.46 8.18 -11.54
C ARG A 131 -8.49 9.14 -10.87
N GLN A 132 -8.99 10.22 -10.26
CA GLN A 132 -8.14 11.18 -9.55
C GLN A 132 -7.43 10.54 -8.36
N GLN A 133 -8.15 9.72 -7.60
CA GLN A 133 -7.59 8.96 -6.49
C GLN A 133 -6.47 8.03 -6.98
N TRP A 134 -6.73 7.28 -8.05
CA TRP A 134 -5.76 6.37 -8.65
C TRP A 134 -4.49 7.09 -9.10
N GLU A 135 -4.64 8.12 -9.93
CA GLU A 135 -3.50 8.89 -10.46
C GLU A 135 -2.68 9.51 -9.33
N LYS A 136 -3.32 10.01 -8.26
CA LYS A 136 -2.61 10.58 -7.14
C LYS A 136 -1.78 9.54 -6.39
N MET A 137 -2.39 8.40 -6.04
CA MET A 137 -1.72 7.32 -5.33
C MET A 137 -0.58 6.73 -6.15
N ASP A 138 -0.78 6.57 -7.45
CA ASP A 138 0.24 6.11 -8.39
C ASP A 138 1.45 7.05 -8.42
N ASN A 139 1.20 8.37 -8.53
CA ASN A 139 2.26 9.37 -8.53
C ASN A 139 3.03 9.42 -7.20
N TRP A 140 2.35 9.25 -6.06
CA TRP A 140 3.00 9.18 -4.75
C TRP A 140 3.86 7.92 -4.61
N ALA A 141 3.36 6.77 -5.05
CA ALA A 141 4.12 5.53 -5.06
C ALA A 141 5.38 5.63 -5.94
N ILE A 142 5.25 6.24 -7.13
CA ILE A 142 6.37 6.51 -8.04
C ILE A 142 7.43 7.39 -7.35
N ALA A 143 7.02 8.49 -6.73
CA ALA A 143 7.94 9.39 -6.03
C ALA A 143 8.70 8.69 -4.89
N ASP A 144 8.02 7.82 -4.15
CA ASP A 144 8.65 7.00 -3.13
C ASP A 144 9.67 6.03 -3.72
N CYS A 145 9.32 5.32 -4.79
CA CYS A 145 10.22 4.38 -5.46
C CYS A 145 11.49 5.09 -5.98
N GLU A 146 11.35 6.30 -6.53
CA GLU A 146 12.47 7.12 -7.00
C GLU A 146 13.38 7.55 -5.85
N ARG A 147 12.79 7.94 -4.71
CA ARG A 147 13.53 8.30 -3.51
C ARG A 147 14.40 7.14 -3.00
N VAL A 148 13.86 5.91 -2.98
CA VAL A 148 14.63 4.71 -2.61
C VAL A 148 15.76 4.46 -3.60
N SER A 149 15.49 4.56 -4.91
CA SER A 149 16.53 4.38 -5.93
C SER A 149 17.69 5.36 -5.77
N SER A 150 17.39 6.62 -5.42
CA SER A 150 18.41 7.62 -5.09
C SER A 150 19.22 7.24 -3.85
N LEU A 151 18.55 6.80 -2.77
CA LEU A 151 19.22 6.37 -1.53
C LEU A 151 20.18 5.19 -1.76
N VAL A 152 19.76 4.20 -2.55
CA VAL A 152 20.61 3.06 -2.90
C VAL A 152 21.85 3.53 -3.68
N SER A 153 21.65 4.42 -4.66
CA SER A 153 22.75 4.96 -5.48
C SER A 153 23.77 5.74 -4.63
N GLU A 154 23.30 6.55 -3.68
CA GLU A 154 24.16 7.29 -2.75
C GLU A 154 24.92 6.35 -1.80
N PHE A 155 24.26 5.29 -1.33
CA PHE A 155 24.88 4.32 -0.43
C PHE A 155 25.95 3.51 -1.15
N ASP A 156 25.68 3.05 -2.36
CA ASP A 156 26.64 2.33 -3.21
C ASP A 156 27.89 3.15 -3.47
N GLU A 157 27.75 4.45 -3.71
CA GLU A 157 28.88 5.34 -3.93
C GLU A 157 29.74 5.50 -2.67
N LYS A 158 29.10 5.70 -1.50
CA LYS A 158 29.80 5.75 -0.20
C LYS A 158 30.55 4.45 0.10
N VAL A 159 29.95 3.29 -0.22
CA VAL A 159 30.58 1.98 -0.04
C VAL A 159 31.80 1.80 -0.95
N LYS A 160 31.72 2.26 -2.21
CA LYS A 160 32.88 2.24 -3.13
C LYS A 160 34.04 3.07 -2.61
N VAL A 161 33.77 4.30 -2.15
CA VAL A 161 34.78 5.20 -1.57
C VAL A 161 35.43 4.53 -0.35
N LEU A 162 34.62 4.04 0.59
CA LEU A 162 35.13 3.35 1.78
C LEU A 162 36.02 2.14 1.43
N ARG A 163 35.62 1.37 0.41
CA ARG A 163 36.40 0.23 -0.08
C ARG A 163 37.75 0.67 -0.64
N GLN A 164 37.79 1.76 -1.40
CA GLN A 164 39.05 2.34 -1.91
C GLN A 164 39.95 2.83 -0.78
N ASP A 165 39.40 3.47 0.25
CA ASP A 165 40.15 3.94 1.40
C ASP A 165 40.77 2.78 2.19
N ILE A 166 39.99 1.72 2.42
CA ILE A 166 40.47 0.51 3.09
C ILE A 166 41.61 -0.15 2.29
N LEU A 167 41.45 -0.29 0.98
CA LEU A 167 42.48 -0.88 0.12
C LEU A 167 43.77 -0.04 0.12
N SER A 168 43.64 1.28 0.07
CA SER A 168 44.76 2.23 0.14
C SER A 168 45.49 2.13 1.49
N PHE A 169 44.75 2.05 2.59
CA PHE A 169 45.30 1.86 3.93
C PHE A 169 46.05 0.52 4.08
N ILE A 170 45.45 -0.59 3.61
CA ILE A 170 46.10 -1.90 3.63
C ILE A 170 47.39 -1.89 2.79
N GLY A 171 47.36 -1.24 1.62
CA GLY A 171 48.55 -1.05 0.78
C GLY A 171 49.67 -0.33 1.51
N ALA A 172 49.36 0.78 2.18
CA ALA A 172 50.32 1.55 2.99
C ALA A 172 50.90 0.73 4.16
N CYS A 173 50.09 -0.09 4.82
CA CYS A 173 50.55 -0.97 5.90
C CYS A 173 51.52 -2.06 5.43
N LYS A 174 51.38 -2.58 4.20
CA LYS A 174 52.28 -3.59 3.64
C LYS A 174 53.65 -3.05 3.22
N GLN A 175 53.77 -1.74 3.00
CA GLN A 175 55.02 -1.10 2.58
C GLN A 175 55.90 -0.65 3.76
N ARG A 176 55.47 -0.83 5.02
CA ARG A 176 56.33 -0.52 6.17
C ARG A 176 57.48 -1.54 6.25
N PRO A 177 58.74 -1.10 6.22
CA PRO A 177 59.88 -2.02 6.34
C PRO A 177 59.80 -2.75 7.69
N LYS A 178 60.12 -4.05 7.68
CA LYS A 178 60.36 -4.78 8.93
C LYS A 178 61.49 -4.06 9.64
N ALA A 179 61.20 -3.51 10.83
CA ALA A 179 62.22 -2.94 11.69
C ALA A 179 63.32 -4.00 11.87
N GLU A 180 64.50 -3.72 11.32
CA GLU A 180 65.69 -4.54 11.51
C GLU A 180 65.97 -4.59 13.02
N ARG A 181 65.93 -5.81 13.57
CA ARG A 181 66.30 -6.11 14.95
C ARG A 181 67.78 -6.44 15.03
#